data_AF-A0AAP0RXB3-F1
#
_entry.id   AF-A0AAP0RXB3-F1
#
_cell.length_a   1.000
_cell.length_b   1.000
_cell.length_c   1.000
_cell.angle_alpha   90.00
_cell.angle_beta   90.00
_cell.angle_gamma   90.00
#
_symmetry.space_group_name_H-M   'P 1'
#
loop_
_entity.id
_entity.type
_entity.pdbx_description
1 polymer ?
#
loop_
_entity_poly.entity_id
_entity_poly.type
_entity_poly.pdbx_seq_one_letter_code
_entity_poly.pdbx_strand_id
1 'polypeptide(L)'
;MGETTDGGLYKIFQQEYGPVGSPSFEAAQTSPGGNMRFESPAFKLSQEMTQLLDPSGVMKSETWNQFVSLSVNGYLAAHRYMDGIINTVLVMVDSGLPCFSRGDPIGNLRKRFHPEMTEREAANFMIRACTDAYNKWTTAGYDVIQYLQQGIEK
;
A
#
# COMPACT_ATOMS: atom_id res chain seq x y z
N MET A 1 -11.22 -26.01 -10.40
CA MET A 1 -10.62 -25.20 -11.47
C MET A 1 -11.58 -24.06 -11.75
N GLY A 2 -11.41 -22.93 -11.08
CA GLY A 2 -12.16 -21.70 -11.36
C GLY A 2 -11.15 -20.71 -11.90
N GLU A 3 -11.28 -20.38 -13.18
CA GLU A 3 -10.40 -19.46 -13.88
C GLU A 3 -10.49 -18.07 -13.24
N THR A 4 -9.41 -17.66 -12.57
CA THR A 4 -9.12 -16.28 -12.19
C THR A 4 -8.94 -15.46 -13.47
N THR A 5 -10.06 -15.04 -14.05
CA THR A 5 -10.05 -14.03 -15.10
C THR A 5 -9.91 -12.66 -14.44
N ASP A 6 -8.85 -11.95 -14.84
CA ASP A 6 -8.41 -10.60 -14.47
C ASP A 6 -9.52 -9.51 -14.54
N GLY A 7 -10.70 -9.86 -15.05
CA GLY A 7 -11.87 -8.99 -15.17
C GLY A 7 -12.73 -8.86 -13.90
N GLY A 8 -12.52 -9.68 -12.87
CA GLY A 8 -13.31 -9.61 -11.62
C GLY A 8 -13.02 -8.34 -10.82
N LEU A 9 -11.74 -8.10 -10.54
CA LEU A 9 -11.29 -6.92 -9.79
C LEU A 9 -11.55 -5.62 -10.57
N TYR A 10 -11.37 -5.64 -11.89
CA TYR A 10 -11.63 -4.48 -12.73
C TYR A 10 -13.12 -4.08 -12.74
N LYS A 11 -14.03 -5.07 -12.81
CA LYS A 11 -15.47 -4.79 -12.73
C LYS A 11 -15.90 -4.27 -11.36
N ILE A 12 -15.33 -4.82 -10.28
CA ILE A 12 -15.60 -4.35 -8.92
C ILE A 12 -15.10 -2.91 -8.77
N PHE A 13 -13.89 -2.61 -9.24
CA PHE A 13 -13.32 -1.27 -9.18
C PHE A 13 -14.13 -0.25 -10.01
N GLN A 14 -14.64 -0.65 -11.17
CA GLN A 14 -15.53 0.21 -11.97
C GLN A 14 -16.91 0.41 -11.34
N GLN A 15 -17.44 -0.57 -10.62
CA GLN A 15 -18.69 -0.42 -9.87
C GLN A 15 -18.53 0.56 -8.70
N GLU A 16 -17.37 0.53 -8.04
CA GLU A 16 -17.10 1.33 -6.85
C GLU A 16 -16.65 2.76 -7.18
N TYR A 17 -15.85 2.94 -8.24
CA TYR A 17 -15.24 4.22 -8.60
C TYR A 17 -15.69 4.77 -9.96
N GLY A 18 -16.58 4.08 -10.67
CA GLY A 18 -17.13 4.49 -11.96
C GLY A 18 -16.29 4.06 -13.17
N PRO A 19 -16.72 4.40 -14.39
CA PRO A 19 -16.02 4.04 -15.62
C PRO A 19 -14.66 4.75 -15.74
N VAL A 20 -13.75 4.17 -16.53
CA VAL A 20 -12.42 4.73 -16.82
C VAL A 20 -12.55 6.15 -17.36
N GLY A 21 -11.75 7.08 -16.82
CA GLY A 21 -11.79 8.50 -17.18
C GLY A 21 -12.82 9.33 -16.43
N SER A 22 -13.62 8.72 -15.53
CA SER A 22 -14.46 9.49 -14.62
C SER A 22 -13.63 10.16 -13.51
N PRO A 23 -14.04 11.32 -12.98
CA PRO A 23 -13.30 11.99 -11.90
C PRO A 23 -13.07 11.12 -10.67
N SER A 24 -14.00 10.21 -10.36
CA SER A 24 -13.91 9.23 -9.28
C SER A 24 -12.95 8.08 -9.58
N PHE A 25 -12.88 7.61 -10.82
CA PHE A 25 -11.94 6.58 -11.26
C PHE A 25 -10.50 7.12 -11.28
N GLU A 26 -10.31 8.33 -11.80
CA GLU A 26 -9.01 9.02 -11.80
C GLU A 26 -8.56 9.38 -10.38
N ALA A 27 -9.49 9.79 -9.52
CA ALA A 27 -9.23 9.98 -8.10
C ALA A 27 -8.80 8.66 -7.43
N ALA A 28 -9.42 7.53 -7.78
CA ALA A 28 -9.06 6.23 -7.24
C ALA A 28 -7.70 5.72 -7.74
N GLN A 29 -7.29 6.04 -8.97
CA GLN A 29 -5.94 5.75 -9.47
C GLN A 29 -4.87 6.57 -8.76
N THR A 30 -5.14 7.85 -8.49
CA THR A 30 -4.20 8.73 -7.77
C THR A 30 -4.19 8.49 -6.25
N SER A 31 -5.31 8.03 -5.70
CA SER A 31 -5.45 7.50 -4.34
C SER A 31 -6.83 6.83 -4.18
N PRO A 32 -6.92 5.49 -4.00
CA PRO A 32 -8.19 4.75 -3.90
C PRO A 32 -9.12 5.13 -2.72
N GLY A 33 -8.85 6.21 -2.00
CA GLY A 33 -9.52 6.56 -0.75
C GLY A 33 -9.77 8.05 -0.59
N GLY A 34 -10.04 8.77 -1.69
CA GLY A 34 -10.56 10.14 -1.73
C GLY A 34 -10.30 10.98 -0.47
N ASN A 35 -9.13 11.61 -0.37
CA ASN A 35 -8.80 12.59 0.67
C ASN A 35 -9.15 12.22 2.14
N MET A 36 -9.26 10.94 2.49
CA MET A 36 -9.25 10.56 3.89
C MET A 36 -7.82 10.72 4.41
N ARG A 37 -7.62 11.77 5.23
CA ARG A 37 -6.48 11.97 6.15
C ARG A 37 -6.46 10.89 7.25
N PHE A 38 -6.82 9.66 6.92
CA PHE A 38 -6.64 8.50 7.76
C PHE A 38 -5.44 7.78 7.19
N GLU A 39 -4.42 7.58 8.02
CA GLU A 39 -3.19 6.90 7.68
C GLU A 39 -3.47 5.54 7.04
N SER A 40 -3.66 5.55 5.72
CA SER A 40 -3.63 4.37 4.88
C SER A 40 -2.30 3.70 5.20
N PRO A 41 -2.30 2.42 5.60
CA PRO A 41 -1.04 1.75 5.91
C PRO A 41 -0.09 1.97 4.74
N ALA A 42 1.18 2.25 5.03
CA ALA A 42 2.21 2.49 4.01
C ALA A 42 2.32 1.31 3.01
N PHE A 43 1.72 0.17 3.36
CA PHE A 43 1.69 -1.07 2.62
C PHE A 43 0.29 -1.71 2.69
N LYS A 44 -0.32 -2.10 1.56
CA LYS A 44 -1.63 -2.78 1.52
C LYS A 44 -1.40 -4.31 1.48
N LEU A 45 -1.45 -4.95 2.64
CA LEU A 45 -1.53 -6.42 2.77
C LEU A 45 -3.01 -6.83 2.80
N SER A 46 -3.45 -7.63 1.82
CA SER A 46 -4.81 -8.19 1.85
C SER A 46 -4.90 -9.37 2.81
N GLN A 47 -6.13 -9.75 3.15
CA GLN A 47 -6.39 -10.94 3.99
C GLN A 47 -5.81 -12.21 3.40
N GLU A 48 -6.06 -12.45 2.12
CA GLU A 48 -5.64 -13.66 1.43
C GLU A 48 -4.10 -13.74 1.39
N MET A 49 -3.43 -12.60 1.17
CA MET A 49 -1.98 -12.51 1.24
C MET A 49 -1.48 -12.83 2.66
N THR A 50 -2.14 -12.27 3.67
CA THR A 50 -1.72 -12.47 5.07
C THR A 50 -1.94 -13.91 5.52
N GLN A 51 -3.06 -14.54 5.16
CA GLN A 51 -3.36 -15.94 5.45
C GLN A 51 -2.43 -16.91 4.70
N LEU A 52 -2.01 -16.55 3.48
CA LEU A 52 -1.04 -17.32 2.71
C LEU A 52 0.37 -17.21 3.32
N LEU A 53 0.78 -16.00 3.70
CA LEU A 53 2.10 -15.72 4.26
C LEU A 53 2.23 -16.19 5.70
N ASP A 54 1.17 -16.13 6.49
CA ASP A 54 1.16 -16.54 7.89
C ASP A 54 -0.18 -17.19 8.26
N PRO A 55 -0.34 -18.50 7.97
CA PRO A 55 -1.54 -19.25 8.34
C PRO A 55 -1.77 -19.31 9.86
N SER A 56 -0.73 -19.05 10.65
CA SER A 56 -0.76 -19.16 12.11
C SER A 56 -1.20 -17.89 12.82
N GLY A 57 -1.22 -16.75 12.13
CA GLY A 57 -1.65 -15.47 12.71
C GLY A 57 -0.70 -14.86 13.75
N VAL A 58 0.52 -15.42 13.91
CA VAL A 58 1.45 -15.04 14.98
C VAL A 58 2.71 -14.31 14.49
N MET A 59 2.80 -13.98 13.21
CA MET A 59 3.95 -13.32 12.56
C MET A 59 5.29 -14.04 12.81
N LYS A 60 5.24 -15.38 12.92
CA LYS A 60 6.43 -16.22 13.18
C LYS A 60 6.69 -17.25 12.08
N SER A 61 5.84 -17.32 11.06
CA SER A 61 6.05 -18.21 9.93
C SER A 61 7.35 -17.86 9.18
N GLU A 62 8.00 -18.88 8.62
CA GLU A 62 9.20 -18.66 7.79
C GLU A 62 8.89 -17.78 6.58
N THR A 63 7.74 -18.00 5.95
CA THR A 63 7.22 -17.22 4.82
C THR A 63 6.98 -15.75 5.17
N TRP A 64 6.50 -15.44 6.37
CA TRP A 64 6.39 -14.06 6.86
C TRP A 64 7.77 -13.42 7.02
N ASN A 65 8.72 -14.12 7.64
CA ASN A 65 10.08 -13.60 7.82
C ASN A 65 10.79 -13.36 6.47
N GLN A 66 10.58 -14.25 5.50
CA GLN A 66 11.07 -14.07 4.12
C GLN A 66 10.44 -12.86 3.44
N PHE A 67 9.12 -12.70 3.56
CA PHE A 67 8.40 -11.54 3.04
C PHE A 67 8.96 -10.22 3.61
N VAL A 68 9.06 -10.11 4.93
CA VAL A 68 9.62 -8.91 5.60
C VAL A 68 11.06 -8.66 5.16
N SER A 69 11.89 -9.70 5.08
CA SER A 69 13.29 -9.57 4.65
C SER A 69 13.40 -9.06 3.21
N LEU A 70 12.58 -9.56 2.28
CA LEU A 70 12.54 -9.10 0.90
C LEU A 70 12.01 -7.67 0.79
N SER A 71 10.98 -7.31 1.54
CA SER A 71 10.45 -5.94 1.60
C SER A 71 11.49 -4.95 2.09
N VAL A 72 12.24 -5.30 3.15
CA VAL A 72 13.35 -4.49 3.66
C VAL A 72 14.45 -4.34 2.61
N ASN A 73 14.87 -5.44 1.98
CA ASN A 73 15.91 -5.38 0.95
C ASN A 73 15.49 -4.53 -0.25
N GLY A 74 14.24 -4.64 -0.70
CA GLY A 74 13.69 -3.80 -1.76
C GLY A 74 13.67 -2.33 -1.38
N TYR A 75 13.30 -2.01 -0.13
CA TYR A 75 13.32 -0.64 0.37
C TYR A 75 14.74 -0.06 0.44
N LEU A 76 15.70 -0.81 0.98
CA LEU A 76 17.09 -0.37 1.06
C LEU A 76 17.71 -0.17 -0.32
N ALA A 77 17.40 -1.04 -1.28
CA ALA A 77 17.82 -0.86 -2.67
C ALA A 77 17.25 0.44 -3.26
N ALA A 78 15.96 0.74 -3.03
CA ALA A 78 15.35 1.97 -3.50
C ALA A 78 15.90 3.21 -2.76
N HIS A 79 16.16 3.12 -1.46
CA HIS A 79 16.74 4.17 -0.63
C HIS A 79 18.12 4.60 -1.14
N ARG A 80 18.96 3.63 -1.50
CA ARG A 80 20.30 3.88 -2.07
C ARG A 80 20.27 4.68 -3.37
N TYR A 81 19.24 4.49 -4.20
CA TYR A 81 19.07 5.18 -5.48
C TYR A 81 18.00 6.27 -5.45
N MET A 82 17.59 6.70 -4.26
CA MET A 82 16.52 7.69 -4.04
C MET A 82 16.73 8.97 -4.86
N ASP A 83 17.93 9.55 -4.84
CA ASP A 83 18.19 10.80 -5.57
C ASP A 83 18.01 10.63 -7.09
N GLY A 84 18.39 9.48 -7.63
CA GLY A 84 18.17 9.16 -9.05
C GLY A 84 16.68 9.05 -9.39
N ILE A 85 15.90 8.40 -8.53
CA ILE A 85 14.44 8.29 -8.68
C ILE A 85 13.80 9.69 -8.62
N ILE A 86 14.15 10.49 -7.61
CA ILE A 86 13.63 11.85 -7.43
C ILE A 86 13.98 12.73 -8.62
N ASN A 87 15.23 12.70 -9.09
CA ASN A 87 15.66 13.51 -10.22
C ASN A 87 14.93 13.12 -11.52
N THR A 88 14.65 11.84 -11.72
CA THR A 88 13.89 11.38 -12.89
C THR A 88 12.46 11.93 -12.85
N VAL A 89 11.82 11.86 -11.68
CA VAL A 89 10.47 12.40 -11.49
C VAL A 89 10.46 13.93 -11.60
N LEU A 90 11.52 14.61 -11.17
CA LEU A 90 11.65 16.06 -11.26
C LEU A 90 11.60 16.55 -12.71
N VAL A 91 12.23 15.84 -13.66
CA VAL A 91 12.17 16.18 -15.09
C VAL A 91 10.75 16.04 -15.66
N MET A 92 9.90 15.20 -15.05
CA MET A 92 8.52 14.99 -15.48
C MET A 92 7.54 16.02 -14.92
N VAL A 93 7.96 16.91 -14.02
CA VAL A 93 7.06 17.89 -13.38
C VAL A 93 6.40 18.81 -14.41
N ASP A 94 7.13 19.21 -15.45
CA ASP A 94 6.64 20.10 -16.52
C ASP A 94 5.85 19.36 -17.61
N SER A 95 5.62 18.05 -17.47
CA SER A 95 4.89 17.24 -18.47
C SER A 95 3.40 17.57 -18.59
N GLY A 96 2.85 18.38 -17.68
CA GLY A 96 1.42 18.72 -17.65
C GLY A 96 0.50 17.61 -17.12
N LEU A 97 1.06 16.54 -16.54
CA LEU A 97 0.26 15.47 -15.92
C LEU A 97 -0.46 16.00 -14.65
N PRO A 98 -1.75 15.65 -14.45
CA PRO A 98 -2.55 16.17 -13.34
C PRO A 98 -2.04 15.77 -11.95
N CYS A 99 -1.21 14.72 -11.86
CA CYS A 99 -0.56 14.28 -10.62
C CYS A 99 0.55 15.23 -10.13
N PHE A 100 1.12 16.06 -11.01
CA PHE A 100 2.10 17.09 -10.64
C PHE A 100 1.47 18.45 -10.36
N SER A 101 0.24 18.68 -10.84
CA SER A 101 -0.46 19.97 -10.74
C SER A 101 -1.03 20.28 -9.35
N ARG A 102 -1.02 19.33 -8.41
CA ARG A 102 -1.59 19.50 -7.06
C ARG A 102 -0.55 19.24 -5.98
N GLY A 103 -0.25 20.27 -5.17
CA GLY A 103 0.62 20.17 -4.00
C GLY A 103 2.12 20.16 -4.31
N ASP A 104 2.90 19.55 -3.42
CA ASP A 104 4.37 19.38 -3.57
C ASP A 104 4.70 17.88 -3.82
N PRO A 105 4.55 17.39 -5.07
CA PRO A 105 4.74 15.98 -5.40
C PRO A 105 6.16 15.50 -5.13
N ILE A 106 7.17 16.34 -5.39
CA ILE A 106 8.58 16.01 -5.21
C ILE A 106 8.95 15.99 -3.73
N GLY A 107 8.54 16.99 -2.95
CA GLY A 107 8.79 16.99 -1.51
C GLY A 107 8.06 15.86 -0.79
N ASN A 108 6.84 15.51 -1.22
CA ASN A 108 6.13 14.35 -0.69
C ASN A 108 6.81 13.02 -1.05
N LEU A 109 7.32 12.88 -2.28
CA LEU A 109 8.10 11.72 -2.69
C LEU A 109 9.38 11.59 -1.87
N ARG A 110 10.12 12.69 -1.70
CA ARG A 110 11.34 12.72 -0.89
C ARG A 110 11.07 12.34 0.56
N LYS A 111 9.99 12.84 1.16
CA LYS A 111 9.57 12.46 2.52
C LYS A 111 9.30 10.96 2.67
N ARG A 112 8.73 10.30 1.65
CA ARG A 112 8.47 8.84 1.68
C ARG A 112 9.75 8.00 1.73
N PHE A 113 10.86 8.52 1.20
CA PHE A 113 12.13 7.83 1.27
C PHE A 113 12.89 8.04 2.58
N HIS A 114 12.50 9.00 3.42
CA HIS A 114 13.21 9.30 4.67
C HIS A 114 14.74 9.46 4.46
N PRO A 115 15.18 10.46 3.68
CA PRO A 115 16.59 10.71 3.36
C PRO A 115 17.46 10.92 4.61
N GLU A 116 16.87 11.34 5.72
CA GLU A 116 17.53 11.57 7.00
C GLU A 116 17.91 10.27 7.73
N MET A 117 17.33 9.13 7.36
CA MET A 117 17.55 7.85 8.02
C MET A 117 18.78 7.13 7.47
N THR A 118 19.55 6.51 8.36
CA THR A 118 20.61 5.56 7.99
C THR A 118 20.02 4.26 7.43
N GLU A 119 20.81 3.44 6.71
CA GLU A 119 20.34 2.13 6.21
C GLU A 119 19.74 1.26 7.33
N ARG A 120 20.30 1.32 8.55
CA ARG A 120 19.77 0.58 9.69
C ARG A 120 18.41 1.12 10.17
N GLU A 121 18.24 2.42 10.21
CA GLU A 121 16.97 3.05 10.59
C GLU A 121 15.91 2.83 9.52
N ALA A 122 16.28 2.93 8.25
CA ALA A 122 15.44 2.63 7.09
C ALA A 122 14.95 1.17 7.10
N ALA A 123 15.83 0.22 7.44
CA ALA A 123 15.45 -1.18 7.61
C ALA A 123 14.41 -1.36 8.73
N ASN A 124 14.66 -0.75 9.91
CA ASN A 124 13.72 -0.81 11.03
C ASN A 124 12.38 -0.13 10.71
N PHE A 125 12.40 0.96 9.96
CA PHE A 125 11.21 1.64 9.48
C PHE A 125 10.35 0.71 8.61
N MET A 126 10.96 0.01 7.64
CA MET A 126 10.22 -0.91 6.77
C MET A 126 9.69 -2.13 7.54
N ILE A 127 10.44 -2.67 8.50
CA ILE A 127 9.95 -3.74 9.38
C ILE A 127 8.69 -3.29 10.13
N ARG A 128 8.72 -2.10 10.73
CA ARG A 128 7.56 -1.52 11.43
C ARG A 128 6.38 -1.32 10.49
N ALA A 129 6.62 -0.79 9.29
CA ALA A 129 5.57 -0.61 8.29
C ALA A 129 4.89 -1.93 7.89
N CYS A 130 5.65 -3.02 7.73
CA CYS A 130 5.09 -4.36 7.48
C CYS A 130 4.25 -4.86 8.67
N THR A 131 4.75 -4.71 9.90
CA THR A 131 4.01 -5.11 11.12
C THR A 131 2.75 -4.27 11.32
N ASP A 132 2.80 -2.97 11.08
CA ASP A 132 1.66 -2.07 11.21
C ASP A 132 0.58 -2.38 10.17
N ALA A 133 0.98 -2.71 8.94
CA ALA A 133 0.07 -3.16 7.90
C ALA A 133 -0.62 -4.47 8.27
N TYR A 134 0.13 -5.43 8.83
CA TYR A 134 -0.41 -6.69 9.34
C TYR A 134 -1.42 -6.44 10.48
N ASN A 135 -1.06 -5.63 11.47
CA ASN A 135 -1.90 -5.34 12.63
C ASN A 135 -3.18 -4.59 12.25
N LYS A 136 -3.08 -3.54 11.41
CA LYS A 136 -4.26 -2.79 10.94
C LYS A 136 -5.26 -3.71 10.24
N TRP A 137 -4.78 -4.65 9.43
CA TRP A 137 -5.67 -5.59 8.75
C TRP A 137 -6.26 -6.64 9.69
N THR A 138 -5.46 -7.26 10.57
CA THR A 138 -6.00 -8.26 11.51
C THR A 138 -7.12 -7.68 12.36
N THR A 139 -6.96 -6.47 12.91
CA THR A 139 -8.00 -5.82 13.71
C THR A 139 -9.26 -5.51 12.88
N ALA A 140 -9.10 -4.96 11.67
CA ALA A 140 -10.25 -4.65 10.80
C ALA A 140 -10.96 -5.91 10.26
N GLY A 141 -10.22 -7.00 10.02
CA GLY A 141 -10.75 -8.26 9.52
C GLY A 141 -11.56 -9.03 10.56
N TYR A 142 -11.15 -8.98 11.84
CA TYR A 142 -11.96 -9.57 12.92
C TYR A 142 -13.33 -8.91 13.03
N ASP A 143 -13.42 -7.58 12.90
CA ASP A 143 -14.69 -6.85 12.99
C ASP A 143 -15.64 -7.19 11.83
N VAL A 144 -15.11 -7.33 10.60
CA VAL A 144 -15.90 -7.67 9.41
C VAL A 144 -16.38 -9.13 9.45
N ILE A 145 -15.53 -10.06 9.89
CA ILE A 145 -15.91 -11.48 10.01
C ILE A 145 -16.90 -11.70 11.16
N GLN A 146 -16.75 -11.00 12.30
CA GLN A 146 -17.72 -11.06 13.39
C GLN A 146 -19.08 -10.50 12.97
N TYR A 147 -19.11 -9.38 12.23
CA TYR A 147 -20.33 -8.80 11.71
C TYR A 147 -21.04 -9.75 10.72
N LEU A 148 -20.28 -10.36 9.80
CA LEU A 148 -20.83 -11.26 8.78
C LEU A 148 -21.28 -12.62 9.34
N GLN A 149 -20.68 -13.12 10.44
CA GLN A 149 -21.02 -14.43 11.01
C GLN A 149 -21.99 -14.40 12.20
N GLN A 150 -22.04 -13.34 13.00
CA GLN A 150 -22.82 -13.31 14.26
C GLN A 150 -24.01 -12.35 14.25
N GLY A 151 -24.15 -11.45 13.26
CA GLY A 151 -25.35 -10.61 13.12
C GLY A 151 -25.65 -9.71 14.32
N ILE A 152 -24.65 -9.30 15.09
CA ILE A 152 -24.85 -8.41 16.25
C ILE A 152 -24.68 -6.96 15.78
N GLU A 153 -25.80 -6.27 15.57
CA GLU A 153 -25.87 -4.81 15.54
C GLU A 153 -25.41 -4.25 16.90
N LYS A 154 -24.76 -3.08 16.86
CA LYS A 154 -24.36 -2.31 18.06
C LYS A 154 -25.54 -1.91 18.92
#